data_AF-A0AAP6HF22-F1
#
_entry.id   AF-A0AAP6HF22-F1
#
_cell.length_a   1.000
_cell.length_b   1.000
_cell.length_c   1.000
_cell.angle_alpha   90.00
_cell.angle_beta   90.00
_cell.angle_gamma   90.00
#
_symmetry.space_group_name_H-M   'P 1'
#
loop_
_entity.id
_entity.type
_entity.pdbx_description
1 polymer ?
#
loop_
_entity_poly.entity_id
_entity_poly.type
_entity_poly.pdbx_seq_one_letter_code
_entity_poly.pdbx_strand_id
1 'polypeptide(L)'
;MIQVFQNSYKSFSTNKMKCNFIVSAIFIYIYLLLVLNLNDEKTSKNIISNIFTFSGVFLAILMTFIISKIFQIRNEKREVRFKVIRLSNKLTDYRRICDKILLSDKVWNSNTRSKMKNEYKYLTYRNLYDDYQKNKPKNLIKKFREETNIPGASFYLALRELVNENYEKWELELFSEYDGDIIYPLEIVQIWWGIGCFNAFFYYLEDKYGLYKNDILINNIGCDKKKEIERLANKINNERYGNKKFDKELLVDLGNYFQTELIPRLLNYLSEFNEGFSKSLNYIYRMLILIMIFGVFIPLIFPFVENLFVKEMAIVHICTLMMSLIFINFIIDFKKILMSEINIK
;
A
#
# COMPACT_ATOMS: atom_id res chain seq x y z
N MET A 1 -17.64 -18.60 -4.88
CA MET A 1 -18.31 -18.04 -6.08
C MET A 1 -19.75 -17.54 -5.77
N ILE A 2 -20.58 -18.33 -5.07
CA ILE A 2 -21.97 -17.96 -4.69
C ILE A 2 -22.06 -16.72 -3.78
N GLN A 3 -21.13 -16.54 -2.82
CA GLN A 3 -21.07 -15.34 -1.95
C GLN A 3 -20.78 -14.03 -2.72
N VAL A 4 -20.02 -14.08 -3.81
CA VAL A 4 -19.70 -12.90 -4.63
C VAL A 4 -20.92 -12.48 -5.44
N PHE A 5 -21.68 -13.46 -5.98
CA PHE A 5 -22.93 -13.19 -6.68
C PHE A 5 -24.05 -12.68 -5.75
N GLN A 6 -24.16 -13.22 -4.53
CA GLN A 6 -25.14 -12.73 -3.55
C GLN A 6 -24.86 -11.29 -3.10
N ASN A 7 -23.59 -10.94 -2.86
CA ASN A 7 -23.20 -9.56 -2.52
C ASN A 7 -23.37 -8.59 -3.70
N SER A 8 -23.07 -9.04 -4.93
CA SER A 8 -23.31 -8.28 -6.16
C SER A 8 -24.80 -8.01 -6.38
N TYR A 9 -25.66 -9.02 -6.20
CA TYR A 9 -27.10 -8.89 -6.38
C TYR A 9 -27.75 -8.00 -5.31
N LYS A 10 -27.31 -8.09 -4.05
CA LYS A 10 -27.78 -7.21 -2.95
C LYS A 10 -27.35 -5.75 -3.15
N SER A 11 -26.11 -5.53 -3.59
CA SER A 11 -25.57 -4.20 -3.95
C SER A 11 -26.32 -3.59 -5.15
N PHE A 12 -26.60 -4.41 -6.18
CA PHE A 12 -27.33 -3.98 -7.37
C PHE A 12 -28.81 -3.67 -7.08
N SER A 13 -29.48 -4.53 -6.30
CA SER A 13 -30.87 -4.32 -5.85
C SER A 13 -31.04 -3.05 -5.01
N THR A 14 -30.13 -2.82 -4.05
CA THR A 14 -30.18 -1.60 -3.22
C THR A 14 -29.86 -0.34 -4.02
N ASN A 15 -28.93 -0.37 -4.98
CA ASN A 15 -28.68 0.74 -5.89
C ASN A 15 -29.85 1.04 -6.83
N LYS A 16 -30.57 -0.01 -7.30
CA LYS A 16 -31.75 0.15 -8.16
C LYS A 16 -32.94 0.76 -7.40
N MET A 17 -33.17 0.35 -6.15
CA MET A 17 -34.19 0.99 -5.29
C MET A 17 -33.84 2.44 -4.94
N LYS A 18 -32.57 2.73 -4.65
CA LYS A 18 -32.09 4.11 -4.43
C LYS A 18 -32.32 4.99 -5.66
N CYS A 19 -31.94 4.53 -6.85
CA CYS A 19 -32.20 5.25 -8.10
C CYS A 19 -33.71 5.46 -8.32
N ASN A 20 -34.54 4.45 -8.10
CA ASN A 20 -35.99 4.58 -8.30
C ASN A 20 -36.63 5.57 -7.32
N PHE A 21 -36.18 5.63 -6.07
CA PHE A 21 -36.64 6.60 -5.07
C PHE A 21 -36.17 8.03 -5.38
N ILE A 22 -34.93 8.18 -5.84
CA ILE A 22 -34.40 9.48 -6.25
C ILE A 22 -35.14 9.98 -7.50
N VAL A 23 -35.36 9.11 -8.49
CA VAL A 23 -36.08 9.44 -9.73
C VAL A 23 -37.55 9.78 -9.43
N SER A 24 -38.22 9.04 -8.54
CA SER A 24 -39.60 9.37 -8.17
C SER A 24 -39.70 10.68 -7.38
N ALA A 25 -38.74 10.97 -6.49
CA ALA A 25 -38.68 12.25 -5.78
C ALA A 25 -38.46 13.44 -6.73
N ILE A 26 -37.61 13.28 -7.75
CA ILE A 26 -37.40 14.28 -8.81
C ILE A 26 -38.69 14.50 -9.60
N PHE A 27 -39.39 13.44 -10.02
CA PHE A 27 -40.65 13.54 -10.75
C PHE A 27 -41.77 14.21 -9.94
N ILE A 28 -41.91 13.86 -8.67
CA ILE A 28 -42.90 14.47 -7.76
C ILE A 28 -42.59 15.94 -7.54
N TYR A 29 -41.31 16.31 -7.42
CA TYR A 29 -40.89 17.70 -7.25
C TYR A 29 -41.14 18.56 -8.49
N ILE A 30 -40.82 18.02 -9.68
CA ILE A 30 -41.11 18.67 -10.97
C ILE A 30 -42.64 18.84 -11.16
N TYR A 31 -43.42 17.84 -10.77
CA TYR A 31 -44.89 17.91 -10.79
C TYR A 31 -45.42 18.98 -9.83
N LEU A 32 -44.90 19.05 -8.59
CA LEU A 32 -45.27 20.10 -7.64
C LEU A 32 -44.94 21.51 -8.14
N LEU A 33 -43.81 21.67 -8.82
CA LEU A 33 -43.39 22.95 -9.42
C LEU A 33 -44.33 23.42 -10.54
N LEU A 34 -44.74 22.50 -11.41
CA LEU A 34 -45.67 22.79 -12.49
C LEU A 34 -47.07 23.16 -11.99
N VAL A 35 -47.49 22.60 -10.84
CA VAL A 35 -48.83 22.81 -10.27
C VAL A 35 -48.92 24.05 -9.40
N LEU A 36 -47.84 24.46 -8.70
CA LEU A 36 -47.93 25.49 -7.66
C LEU A 36 -47.69 26.95 -8.12
N ASN A 37 -47.25 27.21 -9.35
CA ASN A 37 -47.08 28.55 -9.94
C ASN A 37 -46.56 29.63 -8.96
N LEU A 38 -45.48 29.32 -8.23
CA LEU A 38 -44.94 30.14 -7.15
C LEU A 38 -44.04 31.25 -7.73
N ASN A 39 -44.64 32.28 -8.32
CA ASN A 39 -43.93 33.46 -8.86
C ASN A 39 -43.84 34.62 -7.85
N ASP A 40 -43.33 34.36 -6.64
CA ASP A 40 -43.11 35.41 -5.63
C ASP A 40 -41.61 35.57 -5.28
N GLU A 41 -41.05 36.73 -5.61
CA GLU A 41 -39.65 37.09 -5.38
C GLU A 41 -39.25 37.00 -3.90
N LYS A 42 -40.16 37.37 -2.99
CA LYS A 42 -39.92 37.30 -1.54
C LYS A 42 -39.73 35.85 -1.08
N THR A 43 -40.53 34.94 -1.62
CA THR A 43 -40.43 33.51 -1.34
C THR A 43 -39.11 32.92 -1.86
N SER A 44 -38.66 33.31 -3.05
CA SER A 44 -37.35 32.90 -3.59
C SER A 44 -36.18 33.29 -2.69
N LYS A 45 -36.12 34.56 -2.28
CA LYS A 45 -35.05 35.08 -1.40
C LYS A 45 -35.00 34.35 -0.06
N ASN A 46 -36.17 34.02 0.51
CA ASN A 46 -36.24 33.23 1.73
C ASN A 46 -35.71 31.81 1.53
N ILE A 47 -36.03 31.16 0.41
CA ILE A 47 -35.51 29.82 0.10
C ILE A 47 -34.00 29.84 -0.08
N ILE A 48 -33.45 30.81 -0.82
CA ILE A 48 -31.99 30.99 -0.97
C ILE A 48 -31.31 31.18 0.39
N SER A 49 -31.85 32.03 1.26
CA SER A 49 -31.34 32.24 2.61
C SER A 49 -31.34 30.95 3.45
N ASN A 50 -32.39 30.15 3.34
CA ASN A 50 -32.48 28.85 4.01
C ASN A 50 -31.46 27.86 3.43
N ILE A 51 -31.28 27.82 2.11
CA ILE A 51 -30.26 26.99 1.46
C ILE A 51 -28.87 27.37 1.96
N PHE A 52 -28.53 28.66 2.01
CA PHE A 52 -27.23 29.11 2.52
C PHE A 52 -27.04 28.74 3.99
N THR A 53 -28.04 28.97 4.82
CA THR A 53 -27.98 28.65 6.25
C THR A 53 -27.76 27.15 6.48
N PHE A 54 -28.58 26.32 5.83
CA PHE A 54 -28.47 24.87 5.94
C PHE A 54 -27.14 24.35 5.38
N SER A 55 -26.73 24.84 4.21
CA SER A 55 -25.47 24.46 3.57
C SER A 55 -24.27 24.87 4.44
N GLY A 56 -24.31 26.06 5.04
CA GLY A 56 -23.27 26.53 5.96
C GLY A 56 -23.13 25.62 7.18
N VAL A 57 -24.23 25.29 7.85
CA VAL A 57 -24.21 24.37 9.00
C VAL A 57 -23.73 22.98 8.57
N PHE A 58 -24.25 22.45 7.46
CA PHE A 58 -23.91 21.10 7.03
C PHE A 58 -22.45 21.00 6.56
N LEU A 59 -21.94 21.99 5.83
CA LEU A 59 -20.53 22.09 5.46
C LEU A 59 -19.64 22.16 6.70
N ALA A 60 -20.01 22.96 7.72
CA ALA A 60 -19.23 23.07 8.95
C ALA A 60 -19.10 21.70 9.66
N ILE A 61 -20.20 20.94 9.73
CA ILE A 61 -20.22 19.59 10.31
C ILE A 61 -19.32 18.64 9.50
N LEU A 62 -19.47 18.60 8.17
CA LEU A 62 -18.68 17.72 7.32
C LEU A 62 -17.19 18.08 7.32
N MET A 63 -16.86 19.37 7.29
CA MET A 63 -15.48 19.86 7.41
C MET A 63 -14.86 19.44 8.74
N THR A 64 -15.58 19.66 9.85
CA THR A 64 -15.12 19.25 11.18
C THR A 64 -14.86 17.75 11.24
N PHE A 65 -15.76 16.94 10.68
CA PHE A 65 -15.58 15.50 10.58
C PHE A 65 -14.33 15.12 9.75
N ILE A 66 -14.18 15.68 8.54
CA ILE A 66 -13.04 15.40 7.65
C ILE A 66 -11.73 15.78 8.34
N ILE A 67 -11.65 16.98 8.92
CA ILE A 67 -10.46 17.47 9.62
C ILE A 67 -10.11 16.52 10.78
N SER A 68 -11.10 16.14 11.59
CA SER A 68 -10.91 15.21 12.71
C SER A 68 -10.37 13.86 12.22
N LYS A 69 -10.90 13.35 11.09
CA LYS A 69 -10.42 12.10 10.48
C LYS A 69 -9.02 12.22 9.90
N ILE A 70 -8.68 13.34 9.28
CA ILE A 70 -7.32 13.59 8.79
C ILE A 70 -6.33 13.59 9.96
N PHE A 71 -6.66 14.24 11.08
CA PHE A 71 -5.82 14.21 12.28
C PHE A 71 -5.67 12.80 12.85
N GLN A 72 -6.77 12.03 12.92
CA GLN A 72 -6.75 10.63 13.34
C GLN A 72 -5.81 9.78 12.44
N ILE A 73 -6.03 9.81 11.12
CA ILE A 73 -5.22 9.06 10.14
C ILE A 73 -3.76 9.48 10.22
N ARG A 74 -3.47 10.78 10.37
CA ARG A 74 -2.10 11.27 10.51
C ARG A 74 -1.43 10.71 11.78
N ASN A 75 -2.17 10.60 12.88
CA ASN A 75 -1.64 10.04 14.11
C ASN A 75 -1.40 8.53 14.00
N GLU A 76 -2.37 7.79 13.45
CA GLU A 76 -2.24 6.35 13.17
C GLU A 76 -1.04 6.07 12.24
N LYS A 77 -0.93 6.81 11.12
CA LYS A 77 0.22 6.70 10.21
C LYS A 77 1.55 7.02 10.86
N ARG A 78 1.57 7.90 11.87
CA ARG A 78 2.80 8.19 12.62
C ARG A 78 3.24 6.97 13.43
N GLU A 79 2.32 6.28 14.10
CA GLU A 79 2.62 5.06 14.83
C GLU A 79 3.05 3.92 13.91
N VAL A 80 2.34 3.73 12.80
CA VAL A 80 2.69 2.75 11.77
C VAL A 80 4.06 3.04 11.18
N ARG A 81 4.39 4.32 10.92
CA ARG A 81 5.71 4.73 10.42
C ARG A 81 6.83 4.22 11.32
N PHE A 82 6.72 4.37 12.64
CA PHE A 82 7.75 3.85 13.55
C PHE A 82 7.89 2.33 13.48
N LYS A 83 6.78 1.60 13.34
CA LYS A 83 6.81 0.13 13.16
C LYS A 83 7.48 -0.26 11.84
N VAL A 84 7.15 0.42 10.74
CA VAL A 84 7.75 0.22 9.42
C VAL A 84 9.24 0.49 9.45
N ILE A 85 9.67 1.62 10.03
CA ILE A 85 11.09 1.98 10.14
C ILE A 85 11.85 0.93 10.94
N ARG A 86 11.31 0.50 12.09
CA ARG A 86 11.95 -0.53 12.92
C ARG A 86 12.14 -1.84 12.17
N LEU A 87 11.12 -2.31 11.44
CA LEU A 87 11.21 -3.54 10.66
C LEU A 87 12.10 -3.40 9.41
N SER A 88 12.09 -2.22 8.78
CA SER A 88 12.95 -1.90 7.64
C SER A 88 14.43 -1.85 8.04
N ASN A 89 14.77 -1.32 9.21
CA ASN A 89 16.14 -1.40 9.71
C ASN A 89 16.60 -2.84 9.94
N LYS A 90 15.73 -3.71 10.49
CA LYS A 90 16.05 -5.15 10.60
C LYS A 90 16.26 -5.82 9.23
N LEU A 91 15.45 -5.47 8.23
CA LEU A 91 15.67 -5.90 6.84
C LEU A 91 17.01 -5.40 6.31
N THR A 92 17.38 -4.17 6.61
CA THR A 92 18.69 -3.61 6.24
C THR A 92 19.83 -4.39 6.91
N ASP A 93 19.72 -4.71 8.20
CA ASP A 93 20.71 -5.54 8.90
C ASP A 93 20.81 -6.95 8.28
N TYR A 94 19.71 -7.56 7.85
CA TYR A 94 19.75 -8.83 7.12
C TYR A 94 20.41 -8.69 5.75
N ARG A 95 20.13 -7.62 5.01
CA ARG A 95 20.83 -7.31 3.75
C ARG A 95 22.33 -7.13 3.98
N ARG A 96 22.74 -6.50 5.08
CA ARG A 96 24.16 -6.39 5.49
C ARG A 96 24.77 -7.79 5.75
N ILE A 97 24.04 -8.72 6.37
CA ILE A 97 24.51 -10.11 6.52
C ILE A 97 24.70 -10.77 5.14
N CYS A 98 23.72 -10.64 4.24
CA CYS A 98 23.82 -11.14 2.87
C CYS A 98 25.03 -10.55 2.13
N ASP A 99 25.27 -9.25 2.26
CA ASP A 99 26.42 -8.54 1.68
C ASP A 99 27.76 -9.13 2.14
N LYS A 100 27.93 -9.34 3.44
CA LYS A 100 29.19 -9.88 3.99
C LYS A 100 29.51 -11.28 3.47
N ILE A 101 28.48 -12.10 3.26
CA ILE A 101 28.59 -13.44 2.66
C ILE A 101 28.86 -13.33 1.16
N LEU A 102 28.10 -12.52 0.45
CA LEU A 102 28.22 -12.30 -1.00
C LEU A 102 29.62 -11.83 -1.38
N LEU A 103 30.18 -10.86 -0.64
CA LEU A 103 31.51 -10.30 -0.85
C LEU A 103 32.64 -11.17 -0.26
N SER A 104 32.35 -12.35 0.30
CA SER A 104 33.39 -13.23 0.83
C SER A 104 33.97 -14.14 -0.25
N ASP A 105 35.21 -13.86 -0.64
CA ASP A 105 35.97 -14.60 -1.65
C ASP A 105 36.10 -16.09 -1.36
N LYS A 106 36.09 -16.46 -0.07
CA LYS A 106 36.32 -17.83 0.39
C LYS A 106 35.03 -18.66 0.54
N VAL A 107 33.86 -18.03 0.45
CA VAL A 107 32.56 -18.72 0.55
C VAL A 107 32.20 -19.40 -0.77
N TRP A 108 32.54 -18.76 -1.88
CA TRP A 108 32.19 -19.23 -3.21
C TRP A 108 33.36 -19.97 -3.83
N ASN A 109 33.09 -21.09 -4.52
CA ASN A 109 34.09 -21.66 -5.40
C ASN A 109 34.52 -20.63 -6.49
N SER A 110 35.75 -20.76 -6.98
CA SER A 110 36.35 -19.78 -7.90
C SER A 110 35.59 -19.66 -9.22
N ASN A 111 35.08 -20.78 -9.73
CA ASN A 111 34.36 -20.84 -11.00
C ASN A 111 33.00 -20.12 -10.94
N THR A 112 32.14 -20.46 -9.97
CA THR A 112 30.84 -19.80 -9.74
C THR A 112 31.06 -18.30 -9.53
N ARG A 113 32.04 -17.91 -8.70
CA ARG A 113 32.32 -16.49 -8.45
C ARG A 113 32.73 -15.73 -9.72
N SER A 114 33.65 -16.29 -10.51
CA SER A 114 34.12 -15.67 -11.75
C SER A 114 32.98 -15.49 -12.75
N LYS A 115 32.20 -16.55 -12.97
CA LYS A 115 31.05 -16.51 -13.89
C LYS A 115 29.98 -15.54 -13.41
N MET A 116 29.67 -15.51 -12.10
CA MET A 116 28.66 -14.59 -11.59
C MET A 116 29.05 -13.12 -11.67
N LYS A 117 30.35 -12.81 -11.54
CA LYS A 117 30.88 -11.43 -11.66
C LYS A 117 31.00 -10.97 -13.10
N ASN A 118 31.34 -11.86 -14.02
CA ASN A 118 31.67 -11.50 -15.40
C ASN A 118 30.54 -11.85 -16.38
N GLU A 119 30.23 -13.13 -16.51
CA GLU A 119 29.33 -13.67 -17.53
C GLU A 119 27.85 -13.45 -17.20
N TYR A 120 27.46 -13.69 -15.96
CA TYR A 120 26.10 -13.54 -15.47
C TYR A 120 25.93 -12.26 -14.64
N LYS A 121 26.71 -11.22 -14.94
CA LYS A 121 26.68 -9.93 -14.21
C LYS A 121 25.29 -9.30 -14.17
N TYR A 122 24.57 -9.34 -15.29
CA TYR A 122 23.26 -8.70 -15.47
C TYR A 122 22.08 -9.65 -15.23
N LEU A 123 22.33 -10.89 -14.83
CA LEU A 123 21.28 -11.82 -14.46
C LEU A 123 20.86 -11.56 -13.02
N THR A 124 19.57 -11.35 -12.76
CA THR A 124 19.05 -11.21 -11.39
C THR A 124 18.32 -12.47 -10.96
N TYR A 125 18.13 -12.65 -9.65
CA TYR A 125 17.32 -13.75 -9.13
C TYR A 125 15.88 -13.60 -9.58
N ARG A 126 15.38 -12.35 -9.61
CA ARG A 126 14.07 -12.01 -10.17
C ARG A 126 13.90 -12.45 -11.63
N ASN A 127 14.92 -12.33 -12.47
CA ASN A 127 14.84 -12.83 -13.85
C ASN A 127 14.51 -14.33 -13.93
N LEU A 128 14.99 -15.12 -12.96
CA LEU A 128 14.81 -16.57 -12.92
C LEU A 128 13.44 -16.99 -12.36
N TYR A 129 12.90 -16.23 -11.39
CA TYR A 129 11.77 -16.67 -10.55
C TYR A 129 10.53 -15.75 -10.56
N ASP A 130 10.60 -14.52 -11.07
CA ASP A 130 9.43 -13.64 -11.19
C ASP A 130 8.71 -13.84 -12.53
N ASP A 131 7.67 -14.66 -12.57
CA ASP A 131 6.91 -14.95 -13.79
C ASP A 131 6.21 -13.73 -14.41
N TYR A 132 6.00 -12.66 -13.65
CA TYR A 132 5.31 -11.45 -14.12
C TYR A 132 6.24 -10.45 -14.79
N GLN A 133 7.56 -10.68 -14.74
CA GLN A 133 8.53 -9.79 -15.39
C GLN A 133 8.44 -9.91 -16.92
N LYS A 134 8.08 -8.81 -17.59
CA LYS A 134 7.88 -8.78 -19.06
C LYS A 134 9.19 -8.86 -19.86
N ASN A 135 10.24 -8.17 -19.42
CA ASN A 135 11.49 -8.00 -20.18
C ASN A 135 12.63 -8.88 -19.64
N LYS A 136 12.45 -10.20 -19.68
CA LYS A 136 13.47 -11.16 -19.23
C LYS A 136 14.58 -11.37 -20.27
N PRO A 137 15.86 -11.46 -19.86
CA PRO A 137 16.97 -11.78 -20.76
C PRO A 137 16.96 -13.28 -21.13
N LYS A 138 16.04 -13.69 -22.03
CA LYS A 138 15.77 -15.11 -22.36
C LYS A 138 17.03 -15.92 -22.72
N ASN A 139 17.94 -15.35 -23.51
CA ASN A 139 19.17 -16.03 -23.93
C ASN A 139 20.11 -16.28 -22.74
N LEU A 140 20.26 -15.30 -21.85
CA LEU A 140 21.11 -15.41 -20.66
C LEU A 140 20.53 -16.41 -19.66
N ILE A 141 19.20 -16.41 -19.49
CA ILE A 141 18.49 -17.38 -18.64
C ILE A 141 18.65 -18.80 -19.19
N LYS A 142 18.48 -18.98 -20.51
CA LYS A 142 18.66 -20.29 -21.15
C LYS A 142 20.08 -20.81 -20.93
N LYS A 143 21.09 -19.98 -21.23
CA LYS A 143 22.50 -20.31 -21.00
C LYS A 143 22.77 -20.69 -19.55
N PHE A 144 22.25 -19.92 -18.60
CA PHE A 144 22.41 -20.16 -17.16
C PHE A 144 21.79 -21.50 -16.73
N ARG A 145 20.60 -21.86 -17.24
CA ARG A 145 19.90 -23.11 -16.88
C ARG A 145 20.53 -24.35 -17.50
N GLU A 146 21.14 -24.23 -18.68
CA GLU A 146 21.83 -25.33 -19.36
C GLU A 146 23.21 -25.61 -18.76
N GLU A 147 23.77 -24.64 -18.01
CA GLU A 147 25.08 -24.77 -17.42
C GLU A 147 25.06 -25.53 -16.07
N THR A 148 25.60 -26.75 -16.09
CA THR A 148 25.63 -27.63 -14.90
C THR A 148 26.81 -27.33 -13.95
N ASN A 149 27.83 -26.62 -14.42
CA ASN A 149 29.08 -26.42 -13.69
C ASN A 149 29.15 -25.10 -12.90
N ILE A 150 28.02 -24.62 -12.36
CA ILE A 150 27.95 -23.40 -11.53
C ILE A 150 27.17 -23.65 -10.23
N PRO A 151 27.64 -24.57 -9.37
CA PRO A 151 26.95 -24.91 -8.12
C PRO A 151 26.84 -23.67 -7.21
N GLY A 152 25.69 -23.52 -6.57
CA GLY A 152 25.38 -22.37 -5.72
C GLY A 152 25.15 -21.04 -6.46
N ALA A 153 25.15 -21.00 -7.79
CA ALA A 153 24.94 -19.74 -8.53
C ALA A 153 23.57 -19.10 -8.26
N SER A 154 22.50 -19.89 -8.15
CA SER A 154 21.19 -19.38 -7.76
C SER A 154 21.17 -18.85 -6.31
N PHE A 155 21.97 -19.43 -5.40
CA PHE A 155 22.14 -18.88 -4.05
C PHE A 155 22.83 -17.53 -4.08
N TYR A 156 23.92 -17.43 -4.87
CA TYR A 156 24.63 -16.19 -5.11
C TYR A 156 23.68 -15.10 -5.66
N LEU A 157 22.83 -15.46 -6.63
CA LEU A 157 21.82 -14.57 -7.19
C LEU A 157 20.81 -14.11 -6.14
N ALA A 158 20.30 -15.02 -5.29
CA ALA A 158 19.34 -14.68 -4.25
C ALA A 158 19.91 -13.65 -3.25
N LEU A 159 21.16 -13.85 -2.81
CA LEU A 159 21.85 -12.88 -1.94
C LEU A 159 22.10 -11.57 -2.68
N ARG A 160 22.53 -11.64 -3.95
CA ARG A 160 22.76 -10.45 -4.78
C ARG A 160 21.50 -9.64 -5.01
N GLU A 161 20.34 -10.28 -5.15
CA GLU A 161 19.04 -9.60 -5.28
C GLU A 161 18.77 -8.67 -4.10
N LEU A 162 19.04 -9.16 -2.89
CA LEU A 162 18.85 -8.39 -1.67
C LEU A 162 19.88 -7.27 -1.51
N VAL A 163 21.08 -7.41 -2.10
CA VAL A 163 22.19 -6.48 -1.88
C VAL A 163 22.30 -5.41 -2.99
N ASN A 164 22.27 -5.82 -4.26
CA ASN A 164 22.75 -5.06 -5.42
C ASN A 164 21.65 -4.63 -6.42
N GLU A 165 20.36 -4.74 -6.11
CA GLU A 165 19.39 -4.11 -7.02
C GLU A 165 19.64 -2.59 -7.03
N ASN A 166 19.68 -2.02 -8.25
CA ASN A 166 19.88 -0.61 -8.64
C ASN A 166 18.88 0.34 -7.95
N TYR A 167 18.84 0.34 -6.63
CA TYR A 167 18.17 1.31 -5.80
C TYR A 167 19.26 2.21 -5.27
N GLU A 168 19.75 3.12 -6.13
CA GLU A 168 20.75 4.15 -5.78
C GLU A 168 20.44 4.86 -4.44
N LYS A 169 19.16 4.86 -4.05
CA LYS A 169 18.65 5.45 -2.81
C LYS A 169 19.01 4.67 -1.53
N TRP A 170 19.25 3.36 -1.58
CA TRP A 170 19.37 2.50 -0.38
C TRP A 170 20.69 1.73 -0.27
N GLU A 171 21.67 2.04 -1.14
CA GLU A 171 23.00 1.43 -1.12
C GLU A 171 23.86 1.99 0.03
N LEU A 172 23.73 3.28 0.35
CA LEU A 172 24.52 3.94 1.39
C LEU A 172 24.25 3.36 2.78
N GLU A 173 23.01 2.92 3.03
CA GLU A 173 22.56 2.33 4.27
C GLU A 173 23.18 0.95 4.51
N LEU A 174 23.64 0.25 3.47
CA LEU A 174 24.40 -0.99 3.64
C LEU A 174 25.81 -0.74 4.22
N PHE A 175 26.34 0.48 4.07
CA PHE A 175 27.67 0.87 4.54
C PHE A 175 27.67 1.70 5.83
N SER A 176 26.49 2.14 6.30
CA SER A 176 26.33 2.77 7.62
C SER A 176 26.13 1.71 8.70
N GLU A 177 26.67 1.92 9.90
CA GLU A 177 26.38 1.07 11.06
C GLU A 177 25.10 1.46 11.80
N TYR A 178 24.58 2.65 11.51
CA TYR A 178 23.46 3.24 12.24
C TYR A 178 22.11 2.89 11.62
N ASP A 179 21.10 2.86 12.48
CA ASP A 179 19.71 2.83 12.05
C ASP A 179 19.31 4.19 11.49
N GLY A 180 18.50 4.17 10.44
CA GLY A 180 17.96 5.37 9.81
C GLY A 180 16.45 5.33 9.71
N ASP A 181 15.86 6.40 9.17
CA ASP A 181 14.44 6.48 8.83
C ASP A 181 14.15 5.74 7.50
N ILE A 182 14.62 4.49 7.41
CA ILE A 182 14.53 3.65 6.20
C ILE A 182 13.10 3.14 6.05
N ILE A 183 12.52 3.31 4.87
CA ILE A 183 11.22 2.78 4.49
C ILE A 183 11.36 2.20 3.08
N TYR A 184 11.33 0.88 2.97
CA TYR A 184 11.36 0.21 1.68
C TYR A 184 10.04 0.37 0.93
N PRO A 185 10.05 0.51 -0.42
CA PRO A 185 8.82 0.49 -1.20
C PRO A 185 8.10 -0.86 -1.05
N LEU A 186 6.77 -0.81 -0.93
CA LEU A 186 5.93 -2.00 -0.73
C LEU A 186 6.13 -3.01 -1.85
N GLU A 187 6.18 -2.53 -3.10
CA GLU A 187 6.29 -3.36 -4.29
C GLU A 187 7.57 -4.20 -4.29
N ILE A 188 8.69 -3.60 -3.85
CA ILE A 188 9.99 -4.28 -3.84
C ILE A 188 10.02 -5.39 -2.79
N VAL A 189 9.55 -5.11 -1.57
CA VAL A 189 9.47 -6.12 -0.51
C VAL A 189 8.52 -7.25 -0.89
N GLN A 190 7.42 -6.94 -1.58
CA GLN A 190 6.49 -7.97 -2.10
C GLN A 190 7.17 -8.87 -3.15
N ILE A 191 7.95 -8.30 -4.06
CA ILE A 191 8.68 -9.06 -5.07
C ILE A 191 9.70 -9.98 -4.40
N TRP A 192 10.55 -9.45 -3.50
CA TRP A 192 11.55 -10.24 -2.77
C TRP A 192 10.92 -11.40 -1.99
N TRP A 193 9.80 -11.14 -1.32
CA TRP A 193 9.07 -12.17 -0.60
C TRP A 193 8.48 -13.23 -1.54
N GLY A 194 7.88 -12.80 -2.65
CA GLY A 194 7.22 -13.66 -3.63
C GLY A 194 8.17 -14.58 -4.40
N ILE A 195 9.37 -14.09 -4.75
CA ILE A 195 10.40 -14.92 -5.39
C ILE A 195 11.16 -15.81 -4.38
N GLY A 196 10.95 -15.60 -3.07
CA GLY A 196 11.48 -16.45 -2.02
C GLY A 196 12.99 -16.30 -1.76
N CYS A 197 13.58 -15.11 -2.00
CA CYS A 197 15.02 -14.91 -1.80
C CYS A 197 15.46 -14.99 -0.34
N PHE A 198 14.58 -14.70 0.63
CA PHE A 198 14.87 -14.87 2.08
C PHE A 198 14.99 -16.35 2.49
N ASN A 199 14.33 -17.25 1.77
CA ASN A 199 14.38 -18.69 2.02
C ASN A 199 15.65 -19.36 1.47
N ALA A 200 16.53 -18.60 0.81
CA ALA A 200 17.69 -19.16 0.14
C ALA A 200 18.67 -19.82 1.13
N PHE A 201 18.85 -19.27 2.34
CA PHE A 201 19.69 -19.92 3.35
C PHE A 201 19.18 -21.32 3.70
N PHE A 202 17.88 -21.48 3.97
CA PHE A 202 17.29 -22.79 4.24
C PHE A 202 17.48 -23.75 3.06
N TYR A 203 17.17 -23.31 1.84
CA TYR A 203 17.28 -24.17 0.66
C TYR A 203 18.70 -24.70 0.43
N TYR A 204 19.71 -23.82 0.50
CA TYR A 204 21.10 -24.18 0.14
C TYR A 204 21.91 -24.74 1.31
N LEU A 205 21.63 -24.34 2.55
CA LEU A 205 22.41 -24.72 3.73
C LEU A 205 21.74 -25.82 4.58
N GLU A 206 20.47 -26.14 4.31
CA GLU A 206 19.74 -27.22 4.99
C GLU A 206 19.17 -28.25 3.98
N ASP A 207 18.18 -27.88 3.15
CA ASP A 207 17.47 -28.84 2.26
C ASP A 207 18.39 -29.50 1.23
N LYS A 208 19.21 -28.71 0.53
CA LYS A 208 20.17 -29.18 -0.48
C LYS A 208 21.63 -29.17 0.02
N TYR A 209 21.84 -29.13 1.33
CA TYR A 209 23.18 -29.03 1.91
C TYR A 209 24.12 -30.14 1.42
N GLY A 210 23.64 -31.38 1.34
CA GLY A 210 24.42 -32.53 0.87
C GLY A 210 25.00 -32.35 -0.55
N LEU A 211 24.29 -31.61 -1.41
CA LEU A 211 24.70 -31.33 -2.79
C LEU A 211 25.71 -30.19 -2.90
N TYR A 212 25.61 -29.19 -2.01
CA TYR A 212 26.37 -27.94 -2.14
C TYR A 212 27.47 -27.72 -1.10
N LYS A 213 27.58 -28.58 -0.08
CA LYS A 213 28.56 -28.41 1.02
C LYS A 213 30.02 -28.27 0.58
N ASN A 214 30.37 -28.83 -0.58
CA ASN A 214 31.73 -28.76 -1.12
C ASN A 214 31.98 -27.49 -1.97
N ASP A 215 30.91 -26.80 -2.39
CA ASP A 215 30.96 -25.63 -3.28
C ASP A 215 30.65 -24.32 -2.56
N ILE A 216 29.82 -24.38 -1.52
CA ILE A 216 29.37 -23.25 -0.71
C ILE A 216 30.01 -23.37 0.69
N LEU A 217 31.17 -22.74 0.84
CA LEU A 217 32.06 -22.88 2.00
C LEU A 217 31.81 -21.77 3.04
N ILE A 218 30.59 -21.69 3.57
CA ILE A 218 30.16 -20.64 4.53
C ILE A 218 31.12 -20.52 5.72
N ASN A 219 31.66 -21.64 6.21
CA ASN A 219 32.57 -21.66 7.35
C ASN A 219 33.93 -20.99 7.09
N ASN A 220 34.30 -20.79 5.83
CA ASN A 220 35.56 -20.15 5.43
C ASN A 220 35.52 -18.62 5.43
N ILE A 221 34.37 -18.03 5.78
CA ILE A 221 34.27 -16.59 5.97
C ILE A 221 35.25 -16.12 7.08
N GLY A 222 35.84 -14.94 6.91
CA GLY A 222 36.84 -14.42 7.85
C GLY A 222 36.27 -14.15 9.25
N CYS A 223 37.09 -14.30 10.29
CA CYS A 223 36.67 -14.16 11.69
C CYS A 223 35.99 -12.82 11.99
N ASP A 224 36.46 -11.72 11.40
CA ASP A 224 35.87 -10.40 11.62
C ASP A 224 34.45 -10.32 11.05
N LYS A 225 34.24 -10.84 9.83
CA LYS A 225 32.91 -10.93 9.22
C LYS A 225 31.98 -11.86 10.01
N LYS A 226 32.48 -12.96 10.60
CA LYS A 226 31.67 -13.82 11.49
C LYS A 226 31.14 -13.03 12.68
N LYS A 227 32.02 -12.31 13.38
CA LYS A 227 31.65 -11.48 14.54
C LYS A 227 30.66 -10.37 14.15
N GLU A 228 30.84 -9.78 12.97
CA GLU A 228 29.92 -8.76 12.46
C GLU A 228 28.52 -9.35 12.17
N ILE A 229 28.45 -10.53 11.56
CA ILE A 229 27.18 -11.23 11.33
C ILE A 229 26.52 -11.61 12.65
N GLU A 230 27.27 -12.11 13.64
CA GLU A 230 26.77 -12.37 15.00
C GLU A 230 26.16 -11.10 15.63
N ARG A 231 26.85 -9.96 15.52
CA ARG A 231 26.36 -8.66 16.01
C ARG A 231 25.08 -8.23 15.30
N LEU A 232 25.03 -8.33 13.97
CA LEU A 232 23.84 -7.98 13.18
C LEU A 232 22.66 -8.90 13.52
N ALA A 233 22.89 -10.20 13.67
CA ALA A 233 21.86 -11.15 14.09
C ALA A 233 21.30 -10.79 15.47
N ASN A 234 22.17 -10.47 16.43
CA ASN A 234 21.76 -9.99 17.75
C ASN A 234 20.92 -8.71 17.65
N LYS A 235 21.34 -7.74 16.85
CA LYS A 235 20.59 -6.49 16.61
C LYS A 235 19.19 -6.74 16.01
N ILE A 236 19.07 -7.69 15.08
CA ILE A 236 17.79 -8.08 14.49
C ILE A 236 16.83 -8.64 15.54
N ASN A 237 17.31 -9.56 16.38
CA ASN A 237 16.51 -10.16 17.46
C ASN A 237 17.43 -10.74 18.56
N ASN A 238 17.68 -9.96 19.60
CA ASN A 238 18.55 -10.35 20.70
C ASN A 238 18.01 -11.57 21.46
N GLU A 239 16.69 -11.65 21.67
CA GLU A 239 16.07 -12.78 22.36
C GLU A 239 16.33 -14.11 21.63
N ARG A 240 16.35 -14.10 20.30
CA ARG A 240 16.57 -15.30 19.48
C ARG A 240 18.04 -15.60 19.20
N TYR A 241 18.88 -14.57 19.07
CA TYR A 241 20.24 -14.70 18.53
C TYR A 241 21.36 -14.23 19.47
N GLY A 242 21.05 -13.67 20.64
CA GLY A 242 22.03 -12.99 21.51
C GLY A 242 23.23 -13.85 21.94
N ASN A 243 23.03 -15.17 22.07
CA ASN A 243 24.07 -16.12 22.45
C ASN A 243 24.51 -17.04 21.31
N LYS A 244 23.98 -16.86 20.09
CA LYS A 244 24.33 -17.72 18.95
C LYS A 244 25.66 -17.30 18.36
N LYS A 245 26.43 -18.31 17.92
CA LYS A 245 27.65 -18.13 17.16
C LYS A 245 27.39 -18.29 15.67
N PHE A 246 28.30 -17.76 14.88
CA PHE A 246 28.23 -17.92 13.44
C PHE A 246 28.41 -19.40 13.06
N ASP A 247 27.35 -19.98 12.53
CA ASP A 247 27.30 -21.28 11.90
C ASP A 247 26.25 -21.26 10.77
N LYS A 248 26.04 -22.41 10.12
CA LYS A 248 25.03 -22.51 9.06
C LYS A 248 23.61 -22.40 9.64
N GLU A 249 23.41 -22.92 10.84
CA GLU A 249 22.13 -22.98 11.54
C GLU A 249 21.60 -21.56 11.85
N LEU A 250 22.49 -20.65 12.26
CA LEU A 250 22.19 -19.23 12.45
C LEU A 250 21.65 -18.60 11.16
N LEU A 251 22.28 -18.85 10.01
CA LEU A 251 21.87 -18.30 8.72
C LEU A 251 20.53 -18.88 8.25
N VAL A 252 20.33 -20.18 8.42
CA VAL A 252 19.06 -20.86 8.13
C VAL A 252 17.94 -20.29 9.00
N ASP A 253 18.17 -20.15 10.29
CA ASP A 253 17.21 -19.57 11.24
C ASP A 253 16.88 -18.12 10.91
N LEU A 254 17.86 -17.32 10.50
CA LEU A 254 17.65 -15.95 10.04
C LEU A 254 16.78 -15.94 8.77
N GLY A 255 17.13 -16.72 7.75
CA GLY A 255 16.36 -16.81 6.51
C GLY A 255 14.90 -17.19 6.76
N ASN A 256 14.68 -18.21 7.59
CA ASN A 256 13.36 -18.66 8.01
C ASN A 256 12.59 -17.55 8.74
N TYR A 257 13.20 -16.91 9.75
CA TYR A 257 12.58 -15.81 10.47
C TYR A 257 12.14 -14.66 9.55
N PHE A 258 12.97 -14.29 8.58
CA PHE A 258 12.62 -13.26 7.61
C PHE A 258 11.47 -13.70 6.70
N GLN A 259 11.56 -14.89 6.12
CA GLN A 259 10.54 -15.38 5.18
C GLN A 259 9.17 -15.56 5.82
N THR A 260 9.09 -16.08 7.05
CA THR A 260 7.83 -16.52 7.67
C THR A 260 7.25 -15.53 8.67
N GLU A 261 8.06 -14.69 9.30
CA GLU A 261 7.59 -13.79 10.36
C GLU A 261 7.82 -12.31 10.04
N LEU A 262 9.07 -11.91 9.78
CA LEU A 262 9.41 -10.48 9.70
C LEU A 262 8.85 -9.83 8.44
N ILE A 263 9.05 -10.43 7.27
CA ILE A 263 8.61 -9.86 6.00
C ILE A 263 7.09 -9.81 5.89
N PRO A 264 6.31 -10.85 6.24
CA PRO A 264 4.85 -10.75 6.30
C PRO A 264 4.36 -9.62 7.21
N ARG A 265 4.97 -9.44 8.40
CA ARG A 265 4.63 -8.32 9.30
C ARG A 265 4.98 -6.97 8.67
N LEU A 266 6.15 -6.86 8.04
CA LEU A 266 6.56 -5.63 7.35
C LEU A 266 5.61 -5.29 6.20
N LEU A 267 5.20 -6.28 5.40
CA LEU A 267 4.24 -6.10 4.30
C LEU A 267 2.88 -5.61 4.79
N ASN A 268 2.38 -6.14 5.91
CA ASN A 268 1.13 -5.66 6.52
C ASN A 268 1.23 -4.18 6.91
N TYR A 269 2.30 -3.78 7.61
CA TYR A 269 2.48 -2.38 8.00
C TYR A 269 2.79 -1.46 6.82
N LEU A 270 3.51 -1.93 5.79
CA LEU A 270 3.72 -1.16 4.56
C LEU A 270 2.41 -0.97 3.78
N SER A 271 1.52 -1.96 3.77
CA SER A 271 0.19 -1.83 3.18
C SER A 271 -0.64 -0.78 3.92
N GLU A 272 -0.67 -0.84 5.25
CA GLU A 272 -1.37 0.13 6.11
C GLU A 272 -0.79 1.55 5.94
N PHE A 273 0.53 1.67 5.89
CA PHE A 273 1.22 2.94 5.70
C PHE A 273 0.89 3.59 4.35
N ASN A 274 0.83 2.78 3.29
CA ASN A 274 0.52 3.23 1.93
C ASN A 274 -0.99 3.37 1.66
N GLU A 275 -1.87 2.97 2.59
CA GLU A 275 -3.30 3.11 2.41
C GLU A 275 -3.70 4.59 2.30
N GLY A 276 -4.47 4.92 1.26
CA GLY A 276 -4.98 6.26 1.01
C GLY A 276 -6.22 6.58 1.86
N PHE A 277 -7.01 7.55 1.43
CA PHE A 277 -8.30 7.82 2.08
C PHE A 277 -9.24 6.61 1.97
N SER A 278 -9.90 6.28 3.08
CA SER A 278 -10.95 5.27 3.10
C SER A 278 -12.04 5.62 2.09
N LYS A 279 -12.76 4.60 1.59
CA LYS A 279 -13.88 4.82 0.66
C LYS A 279 -14.94 5.74 1.29
N SER A 280 -15.14 5.64 2.60
CA SER A 280 -16.07 6.47 3.37
C SER A 280 -15.63 7.93 3.42
N LEU A 281 -14.34 8.20 3.67
CA LEU A 281 -13.81 9.57 3.66
C LEU A 281 -13.87 10.19 2.26
N ASN A 282 -13.58 9.41 1.21
CA ASN A 282 -13.75 9.84 -0.18
C ASN A 282 -15.21 10.17 -0.52
N TYR A 283 -16.17 9.40 -0.01
CA TYR A 283 -17.60 9.69 -0.19
C TYR A 283 -18.00 11.00 0.49
N ILE A 284 -17.57 11.22 1.73
CA ILE A 284 -17.87 12.44 2.48
C ILE A 284 -17.26 13.66 1.81
N TYR A 285 -16.04 13.54 1.30
CA TYR A 285 -15.40 14.60 0.51
C TYR A 285 -16.19 14.95 -0.77
N ARG A 286 -16.72 13.95 -1.48
CA ARG A 286 -17.60 14.18 -2.64
C ARG A 286 -18.89 14.89 -2.25
N MET A 287 -19.50 14.51 -1.13
CA MET A 287 -20.70 15.19 -0.62
C MET A 287 -20.43 16.65 -0.29
N LEU A 288 -19.29 16.93 0.34
CA LEU A 288 -18.86 18.29 0.62
C LEU A 288 -18.77 19.14 -0.65
N ILE A 289 -18.14 18.62 -1.71
CA ILE A 289 -18.06 19.30 -3.01
C ILE A 289 -19.45 19.58 -3.58
N LEU A 290 -20.36 18.59 -3.56
CA LEU A 290 -21.71 18.75 -4.08
C LEU A 290 -22.50 19.83 -3.32
N ILE A 291 -22.41 19.87 -1.99
CA ILE A 291 -23.05 20.90 -1.17
C ILE A 291 -22.44 22.27 -1.47
N MET A 292 -21.13 22.36 -1.66
CA MET A 292 -20.48 23.61 -2.01
C MET A 292 -20.97 24.14 -3.36
N ILE A 293 -21.18 23.27 -4.35
CA ILE A 293 -21.71 23.65 -5.67
C ILE A 293 -23.17 24.08 -5.59
N PHE A 294 -24.07 23.21 -5.09
CA PHE A 294 -25.52 23.44 -5.14
C PHE A 294 -26.06 24.30 -3.99
N GLY A 295 -25.37 24.29 -2.85
CA GLY A 295 -25.77 25.00 -1.65
C GLY A 295 -25.12 26.38 -1.50
N VAL A 296 -24.02 26.64 -2.20
CA VAL A 296 -23.28 27.90 -2.09
C VAL A 296 -23.02 28.54 -3.45
N PHE A 297 -22.22 27.92 -4.32
CA PHE A 297 -21.76 28.58 -5.55
C PHE A 297 -22.88 28.90 -6.55
N ILE A 298 -23.76 27.94 -6.85
CA ILE A 298 -24.87 28.18 -7.78
C ILE A 298 -25.81 29.26 -7.24
N PRO A 299 -26.32 29.19 -5.99
CA PRO A 299 -27.17 30.24 -5.44
C PRO A 299 -26.48 31.61 -5.33
N LEU A 300 -25.15 31.66 -5.20
CA LEU A 300 -24.39 32.91 -5.07
C LEU A 300 -24.11 33.57 -6.42
N ILE A 301 -23.77 32.80 -7.44
CA ILE A 301 -23.40 33.33 -8.76
C ILE A 301 -24.64 33.71 -9.57
N PHE A 302 -25.72 32.93 -9.43
CA PHE A 302 -26.87 33.04 -10.31
C PHE A 302 -27.59 34.41 -10.28
N PRO A 303 -27.76 35.10 -9.13
CA PRO A 303 -28.38 36.42 -9.09
C PRO A 303 -27.66 37.49 -9.93
N PHE A 304 -26.40 37.28 -10.31
CA PHE A 304 -25.62 38.20 -11.13
C PHE A 304 -25.80 37.98 -12.64
N VAL A 305 -26.56 36.97 -13.07
CA VAL A 305 -26.81 36.67 -14.48
C VAL A 305 -28.10 37.38 -14.92
N GLU A 306 -27.98 38.57 -15.49
CA GLU A 306 -29.12 39.37 -15.95
C GLU A 306 -30.00 38.66 -17.01
N ASN A 307 -31.28 39.04 -17.07
CA ASN A 307 -32.29 38.65 -18.08
C ASN A 307 -32.99 37.28 -17.97
N LEU A 308 -33.03 36.63 -16.79
CA LEU A 308 -33.52 35.25 -16.66
C LEU A 308 -34.45 34.97 -15.45
N PHE A 309 -35.39 35.87 -15.09
CA PHE A 309 -36.24 35.74 -13.89
C PHE A 309 -37.00 34.38 -13.79
N VAL A 310 -37.56 33.87 -14.90
CA VAL A 310 -38.21 32.54 -14.92
C VAL A 310 -37.20 31.39 -14.72
N LYS A 311 -35.92 31.58 -15.08
CA LYS A 311 -34.85 30.60 -14.82
C LYS A 311 -34.27 30.71 -13.41
N GLU A 312 -34.41 31.86 -12.74
CA GLU A 312 -33.97 32.05 -11.34
C GLU A 312 -34.73 31.13 -10.40
N MET A 313 -36.07 31.17 -10.47
CA MET A 313 -36.92 30.30 -9.68
C MET A 313 -36.64 28.82 -9.96
N ALA A 314 -36.51 28.45 -11.25
CA ALA A 314 -36.17 27.09 -11.63
C ALA A 314 -34.85 26.62 -11.00
N ILE A 315 -33.84 27.49 -10.93
CA ILE A 315 -32.52 27.17 -10.37
C ILE A 315 -32.57 27.07 -8.85
N VAL A 316 -33.28 27.96 -8.16
CA VAL A 316 -33.48 27.87 -6.71
C VAL A 316 -34.15 26.55 -6.34
N HIS A 317 -35.14 26.14 -7.12
CA HIS A 317 -35.84 24.88 -6.93
C HIS A 317 -34.96 23.67 -7.26
N ILE A 318 -34.17 23.71 -8.34
CA ILE A 318 -33.17 22.67 -8.64
C ILE A 318 -32.17 22.54 -7.49
N CYS A 319 -31.66 23.65 -6.95
CA CYS A 319 -30.74 23.65 -5.82
C CYS A 319 -31.39 23.06 -4.57
N THR A 320 -32.64 23.42 -4.27
CA THR A 320 -33.41 22.87 -3.14
C THR A 320 -33.57 21.35 -3.27
N LEU A 321 -33.93 20.88 -4.46
CA LEU A 321 -34.10 19.45 -4.76
C LEU A 321 -32.77 18.71 -4.61
N MET A 322 -31.70 19.22 -5.23
CA MET A 322 -30.36 18.62 -5.13
C MET A 322 -29.88 18.57 -3.68
N MET A 323 -30.04 19.64 -2.91
CA MET A 323 -29.67 19.67 -1.49
C MET A 323 -30.46 18.66 -0.66
N SER A 324 -31.76 18.53 -0.91
CA SER A 324 -32.61 17.52 -0.26
C SER A 324 -32.15 16.10 -0.59
N LEU A 325 -31.85 15.82 -1.87
CA LEU A 325 -31.35 14.52 -2.31
C LEU A 325 -29.98 14.18 -1.73
N ILE A 326 -29.06 15.14 -1.70
CA ILE A 326 -27.74 14.99 -1.08
C ILE A 326 -27.89 14.65 0.39
N PHE A 327 -28.75 15.38 1.11
CA PHE A 327 -28.98 15.14 2.54
C PHE A 327 -29.61 13.78 2.81
N ILE A 328 -30.66 13.41 2.06
CA ILE A 328 -31.29 12.09 2.19
C ILE A 328 -30.28 10.98 1.90
N ASN A 329 -29.47 11.12 0.85
CA ASN A 329 -28.45 10.12 0.51
C ASN A 329 -27.40 9.99 1.62
N PHE A 330 -26.99 11.11 2.21
CA PHE A 330 -26.09 11.13 3.37
C PHE A 330 -26.70 10.38 4.55
N ILE A 331 -27.95 10.65 4.93
CA ILE A 331 -28.63 9.98 6.05
C ILE A 331 -28.74 8.47 5.83
N ILE A 332 -29.09 8.04 4.61
CA ILE A 332 -29.21 6.61 4.26
C ILE A 332 -27.86 5.90 4.40
N ASP A 333 -26.78 6.53 3.94
CA ASP A 333 -25.44 5.93 4.00
C ASP A 333 -24.70 6.21 5.32
N PHE A 334 -25.22 7.09 6.18
CA PHE A 334 -24.60 7.47 7.46
C PHE A 334 -24.34 6.24 8.34
N LYS A 335 -25.30 5.32 8.44
CA LYS A 335 -25.10 4.06 9.18
C LYS A 335 -23.96 3.22 8.60
N LYS A 336 -23.82 3.17 7.27
CA LYS A 336 -22.75 2.41 6.62
C LYS A 336 -21.39 3.06 6.88
N ILE A 337 -21.33 4.39 6.85
CA ILE A 337 -20.14 5.17 7.20
C ILE A 337 -19.73 4.82 8.64
N LEU A 338 -20.63 4.92 9.61
CA LEU A 338 -20.33 4.56 11.01
C LEU A 338 -19.84 3.12 11.14
N MET A 339 -20.51 2.17 10.49
CA MET A 339 -20.12 0.76 10.55
C MET A 339 -18.75 0.48 9.90
N SER A 340 -18.38 1.24 8.86
CA SER A 340 -17.05 1.12 8.26
C SER A 340 -15.94 1.69 9.13
N GLU A 341 -16.27 2.64 10.00
CA GLU A 341 -15.31 3.28 10.91
C GLU A 341 -15.14 2.49 12.22
N ILE A 342 -16.20 1.80 12.68
CA ILE A 342 -16.13 0.95 13.89
C ILE A 342 -15.41 -0.37 13.61
N ASN A 343 -15.63 -0.96 12.43
CA ASN A 343 -14.95 -2.20 12.04
C ASN A 343 -13.58 -1.87 11.43
N ILE A 344 -12.67 -1.39 12.27
CA ILE A 344 -11.25 -1.30 11.94
C ILE A 344 -10.79 -2.74 11.62
N LYS A 345 -10.33 -2.97 10.39
CA LYS A 345 -9.76 -4.26 9.96
C LYS A 345 -8.28 -4.32 10.27
#